data_AF-A0A1H7SA28-F1
#
_entry.id   AF-A0A1H7SA28-F1
#
_cell.length_a   1.000
_cell.length_b   1.000
_cell.length_c   1.000
_cell.angle_alpha   90.00
_cell.angle_beta   90.00
_cell.angle_gamma   90.00
#
_symmetry.space_group_name_H-M   'P 1'
#
loop_
_entity.id
_entity.type
_entity.pdbx_description
1 polymer ?
#
loop_
_entity_poly.entity_id
_entity_poly.type
_entity_poly.pdbx_seq_one_letter_code
_entity_poly.pdbx_strand_id
1 'polypeptide(L)'
;MKNVHLAVLIYLLFIAPFRPLSAQTNVQRINVTELIDSLTSTLDNYYVFPEKAELINKHLRQQLIKKAYEGISDPMKLSEKLLDDIRSVHTDPHMRIYYDSLFTNRNKGEQKPSAEEIEELKRLEKEQNYLFKKVEVLPGNIGYLLFNGFSGDIEGSKSTVSSALKFLINTTAIIIDLRSNGGGSPEMVSYIESYFFQQKTHMNDIIDRLSKDTSYFYADPAKTAGITLKMPVYILTSKRTFSGAEDFSYGMQSVKRAIIVGETTGGGAHPTKPFLLGQGFQINVPFARSLNPYTKTDWEGTGVKPDIQSSANEALKITQTTILQKQLAGIKDEQQKRKIQWAIDRLSASEEFTLSSETHNLFPSTYTGGLNFYVEKDKILCKNNERGGEIFELKPIKKSLFTLDENAHVEFIKDKSGKISSIKLLFENGRIVDKPRIN
;
A
#
# COMPACT_ATOMS: atom_id res chain seq x y z
N MET A 1 27.42 21.40 35.25
CA MET A 1 27.74 22.64 34.50
C MET A 1 28.85 22.35 33.50
N LYS A 2 28.53 22.26 32.21
CA LYS A 2 29.41 22.68 31.10
C LYS A 2 28.52 22.83 29.88
N ASN A 3 28.53 24.05 29.38
CA ASN A 3 27.52 24.65 28.53
C ASN A 3 27.71 24.29 27.06
N VAL A 4 26.55 24.27 26.41
CA VAL A 4 26.30 24.31 24.98
C VAL A 4 27.04 25.48 24.32
N HIS A 5 27.74 25.22 23.22
CA HIS A 5 28.09 26.26 22.25
C HIS A 5 27.38 25.97 20.93
N LEU A 6 26.35 26.80 20.72
CA LEU A 6 25.61 27.04 19.50
C LEU A 6 26.53 27.79 18.52
N ALA A 7 26.94 27.17 17.42
CA ALA A 7 27.62 27.86 16.34
C ALA A 7 26.57 28.41 15.36
N VAL A 8 26.27 29.70 15.52
CA VAL A 8 25.54 30.53 14.56
C VAL A 8 26.49 30.84 13.41
N LEU A 9 26.22 30.30 12.22
CA LEU A 9 26.92 30.74 11.00
C LEU A 9 26.13 31.90 10.38
N ILE A 10 26.77 33.07 10.43
CA ILE A 10 26.28 34.35 9.94
C ILE A 10 26.25 34.34 8.41
N TYR A 11 25.08 34.59 7.83
CA TYR A 11 24.92 34.88 6.40
C TYR A 11 25.33 36.34 6.16
N LEU A 12 26.48 36.57 5.53
CA LEU A 12 26.87 37.89 5.01
C LEU A 12 26.29 38.06 3.60
N LEU A 13 25.32 38.97 3.49
CA LEU A 13 24.78 39.50 2.23
C LEU A 13 25.86 40.34 1.51
N PHE A 14 26.52 39.75 0.52
CA PHE A 14 27.12 40.53 -0.56
C PHE A 14 26.05 40.78 -1.62
N ILE A 15 25.56 42.02 -1.68
CA ILE A 15 24.75 42.49 -2.81
C ILE A 15 25.72 42.73 -3.97
N ALA A 16 25.95 41.71 -4.78
CA ALA A 16 26.47 41.89 -6.13
C ALA A 16 25.33 42.38 -7.03
N PRO A 17 25.56 43.30 -7.98
CA PRO A 17 24.54 43.70 -8.92
C PRO A 17 24.09 42.45 -9.70
N PHE A 18 22.82 42.11 -9.53
CA PHE A 18 22.12 41.09 -10.30
C PHE A 18 22.19 41.49 -11.78
N ARG A 19 23.23 41.04 -12.49
CA ARG A 19 23.11 40.88 -13.93
C ARG A 19 22.16 39.72 -14.11
N PRO A 20 21.01 39.88 -14.79
CA PRO A 20 20.25 38.72 -15.20
C PRO A 20 21.18 37.94 -16.12
N LEU A 21 21.75 36.85 -15.62
CA LEU A 21 22.25 35.80 -16.48
C LEU A 21 20.99 35.23 -17.11
N SER A 22 20.57 35.81 -18.24
CA SER A 22 19.70 35.08 -19.15
C SER A 22 20.53 33.87 -19.56
N ALA A 23 20.38 32.76 -18.82
CA ALA A 23 20.59 31.47 -19.44
C ALA A 23 19.60 31.48 -20.61
N GLN A 24 20.12 31.77 -21.80
CA GLN A 24 19.45 31.36 -23.02
C GLN A 24 19.37 29.84 -22.89
N THR A 25 18.25 29.35 -22.36
CA THR A 25 17.78 28.02 -22.68
C THR A 25 17.58 28.05 -24.17
N ASN A 26 18.61 27.61 -24.89
CA ASN A 26 18.51 27.34 -26.30
C ASN A 26 17.56 26.15 -26.38
N VAL A 27 16.24 26.41 -26.39
CA VAL A 27 15.22 25.39 -26.55
C VAL A 27 15.45 24.87 -27.95
N GLN A 28 16.21 23.79 -28.05
CA GLN A 28 16.46 23.10 -29.29
C GLN A 28 15.08 22.79 -29.88
N ARG A 29 14.80 23.34 -31.06
CA ARG A 29 13.52 23.14 -31.73
C ARG A 29 13.34 21.64 -31.93
N ILE A 30 12.27 21.08 -31.37
CA ILE A 30 12.01 19.64 -31.46
C ILE A 30 11.82 19.26 -32.94
N ASN A 31 12.70 18.39 -33.42
CA ASN A 31 12.54 17.69 -34.68
C ASN A 31 11.61 16.48 -34.46
N VAL A 32 10.32 16.68 -34.73
CA VAL A 32 9.28 15.67 -34.52
C VAL A 32 9.52 14.42 -35.38
N THR A 33 9.99 14.58 -36.62
CA THR A 33 10.29 13.45 -37.50
C THR A 33 11.35 12.54 -36.87
N GLU A 34 12.46 13.14 -36.41
CA GLU A 34 13.53 12.38 -35.76
C GLU A 34 13.07 11.74 -34.44
N LEU A 35 12.22 12.42 -33.67
CA LEU A 35 11.63 11.86 -32.45
C LEU A 35 10.75 10.64 -32.74
N ILE A 36 9.90 10.71 -33.77
CA ILE A 36 9.06 9.59 -34.21
C ILE A 36 9.91 8.43 -34.74
N ASP A 37 10.95 8.70 -35.52
CA ASP A 37 11.85 7.65 -36.00
C ASP A 37 12.58 6.94 -34.85
N SER A 38 13.02 7.70 -33.83
CA SER A 38 13.60 7.16 -32.61
C SER A 38 12.60 6.32 -31.82
N LEU A 39 11.39 6.83 -31.60
CA LEU A 39 10.31 6.15 -30.89
C LEU A 39 9.92 4.84 -31.57
N THR A 40 9.71 4.87 -32.88
CA THR A 40 9.30 3.68 -33.65
C THR A 40 10.39 2.61 -33.67
N SER A 41 11.66 3.01 -33.87
CA SER A 41 12.80 2.09 -33.76
C SER A 41 12.91 1.47 -32.36
N THR A 42 12.70 2.25 -31.30
CA THR A 42 12.70 1.74 -29.92
C THR A 42 11.57 0.72 -29.70
N LEU A 43 10.35 0.98 -30.18
CA LEU A 43 9.24 0.02 -30.06
C LEU A 43 9.52 -1.27 -30.85
N ASP A 44 10.02 -1.16 -32.08
CA ASP A 44 10.34 -2.32 -32.93
C ASP A 44 11.39 -3.22 -32.28
N ASN A 45 12.40 -2.64 -31.63
CA ASN A 45 13.50 -3.39 -31.05
C ASN A 45 13.18 -3.98 -29.66
N TYR A 46 12.44 -3.23 -28.83
CA TYR A 46 12.38 -3.53 -27.39
C TYR A 46 10.99 -3.89 -26.86
N TYR A 47 9.89 -3.55 -27.54
CA TYR A 47 8.56 -3.79 -26.97
C TYR A 47 8.18 -5.27 -26.97
N VAL A 48 7.65 -5.82 -25.87
CA VAL A 48 7.43 -7.27 -25.75
C VAL A 48 6.44 -7.86 -26.77
N PHE A 49 5.59 -7.04 -27.40
CA PHE A 49 4.64 -7.44 -28.45
C PHE A 49 5.02 -6.84 -29.83
N PRO A 50 5.83 -7.55 -30.65
CA PRO A 50 6.29 -7.03 -31.95
C PRO A 50 5.14 -6.67 -32.90
N GLU A 51 4.09 -7.47 -32.94
CA GLU A 51 2.92 -7.22 -33.78
C GLU A 51 2.14 -5.97 -33.37
N LYS A 52 2.16 -5.62 -32.08
CA LYS A 52 1.56 -4.37 -31.58
C LYS A 52 2.46 -3.18 -31.86
N ALA A 53 3.79 -3.34 -31.73
CA ALA A 53 4.75 -2.33 -32.12
C ALA A 53 4.58 -1.91 -33.59
N GLU A 54 4.42 -2.88 -34.50
CA GLU A 54 4.20 -2.60 -35.93
C GLU A 54 2.94 -1.74 -36.17
N LEU A 55 1.83 -2.09 -35.51
CA LEU A 55 0.57 -1.34 -35.61
C LEU A 55 0.71 0.09 -35.06
N ILE A 56 1.34 0.24 -33.89
CA ILE A 56 1.61 1.54 -33.27
C ILE A 56 2.49 2.39 -34.21
N ASN A 57 3.56 1.81 -34.74
CA ASN A 57 4.51 2.48 -35.62
C ASN A 57 3.84 2.96 -36.91
N LYS A 58 2.98 2.13 -37.50
CA LYS A 58 2.18 2.50 -38.66
C LYS A 58 1.27 3.70 -38.35
N HIS A 59 0.59 3.69 -37.20
CA HIS A 59 -0.27 4.80 -36.79
C HIS A 59 0.52 6.10 -36.56
N LEU A 60 1.62 6.05 -35.80
CA LEU A 60 2.46 7.22 -35.53
C LEU A 60 3.00 7.86 -36.82
N ARG A 61 3.44 7.04 -37.80
CA ARG A 61 3.88 7.52 -39.11
C ARG A 61 2.75 8.16 -39.92
N GLN A 62 1.53 7.60 -39.86
CA GLN A 62 0.36 8.22 -40.50
C GLN A 62 0.00 9.57 -39.87
N GLN A 63 0.07 9.69 -38.55
CA GLN A 63 -0.17 10.95 -37.84
C GLN A 63 0.89 12.01 -38.20
N LEU A 64 2.14 11.60 -38.38
CA LEU A 64 3.21 12.46 -38.86
C LEU A 64 2.93 12.99 -40.29
N ILE A 65 2.52 12.12 -41.22
CA ILE A 65 2.15 12.52 -42.60
C ILE A 65 0.97 13.52 -42.60
N LYS A 66 0.00 13.30 -41.70
CA LYS A 66 -1.16 14.20 -41.51
C LYS A 66 -0.80 15.51 -40.78
N LYS A 67 0.48 15.73 -40.44
CA LYS A 67 0.94 16.91 -39.71
C LYS A 67 0.27 17.07 -38.33
N ALA A 68 -0.17 15.97 -37.72
CA ALA A 68 -0.94 15.98 -36.46
C ALA A 68 -0.17 16.54 -35.25
N TYR A 69 1.16 16.64 -35.36
CA TYR A 69 2.04 17.19 -34.33
C TYR A 69 2.53 18.61 -34.65
N GLU A 70 2.19 19.17 -35.82
CA GLU A 70 2.58 20.54 -36.17
C GLU A 70 1.91 21.54 -35.21
N GLY A 71 2.67 22.53 -34.73
CA GLY A 71 2.18 23.55 -33.81
C GLY A 71 2.24 23.18 -32.32
N ILE A 72 2.58 21.94 -31.97
CA ILE A 72 2.82 21.54 -30.57
C ILE A 72 4.25 21.91 -30.18
N SER A 73 4.45 23.11 -29.65
CA SER A 73 5.76 23.61 -29.21
C SER A 73 6.14 23.19 -27.79
N ASP A 74 5.15 22.80 -26.98
CA ASP A 74 5.34 22.38 -25.60
C ASP A 74 5.75 20.89 -25.57
N PRO A 75 6.98 20.55 -25.11
CA PRO A 75 7.47 19.19 -25.09
C PRO A 75 6.62 18.24 -24.22
N MET A 76 6.03 18.74 -23.13
CA MET A 76 5.19 17.93 -22.26
C MET A 76 3.89 17.56 -23.00
N LYS A 77 3.24 18.54 -23.64
CA LYS A 77 2.05 18.27 -24.47
C LYS A 77 2.34 17.35 -25.65
N LEU A 78 3.53 17.46 -26.25
CA LEU A 78 3.95 16.54 -27.30
C LEU A 78 4.09 15.11 -26.76
N SER A 79 4.70 14.93 -25.57
CA SER A 79 4.81 13.60 -24.94
C SER A 79 3.44 12.98 -24.63
N GLU A 80 2.49 13.77 -24.14
CA GLU A 80 1.11 13.35 -23.89
C GLU A 80 0.41 12.95 -25.19
N LYS A 81 0.50 13.78 -26.23
CA LYS A 81 -0.12 13.52 -27.53
C LYS A 81 0.43 12.24 -28.18
N LEU A 82 1.74 12.02 -28.11
CA LEU A 82 2.37 10.78 -28.61
C LEU A 82 1.87 9.56 -27.83
N LEU A 83 1.76 9.66 -26.51
CA LEU A 83 1.26 8.58 -25.68
C LEU A 83 -0.22 8.26 -25.95
N ASP A 84 -1.05 9.27 -26.19
CA ASP A 84 -2.45 9.09 -26.59
C ASP A 84 -2.58 8.39 -27.94
N ASP A 85 -1.74 8.75 -28.92
CA ASP A 85 -1.73 8.09 -30.23
C ASP A 85 -1.30 6.61 -30.12
N ILE A 86 -0.32 6.30 -29.27
CA ILE A 86 0.03 4.91 -28.93
C ILE A 86 -1.18 4.17 -28.32
N ARG A 87 -1.79 4.76 -27.29
CA ARG A 87 -2.91 4.14 -26.55
C ARG A 87 -4.16 3.92 -27.39
N SER A 88 -4.37 4.77 -28.41
CA SER A 88 -5.46 4.61 -29.37
C SER A 88 -5.35 3.31 -30.19
N VAL A 89 -4.14 2.77 -30.34
CA VAL A 89 -3.87 1.51 -31.05
C VAL A 89 -3.81 0.34 -30.07
N HIS A 90 -3.04 0.48 -29.00
CA HIS A 90 -2.91 -0.53 -27.96
C HIS A 90 -2.65 0.13 -26.61
N THR A 91 -3.53 -0.13 -25.66
CA THR A 91 -3.40 0.39 -24.29
C THR A 91 -2.54 -0.55 -23.46
N ASP A 92 -1.39 -0.02 -23.05
CA ASP A 92 -0.45 -0.66 -22.13
C ASP A 92 -0.24 0.29 -20.93
N PRO A 93 -0.79 -0.05 -19.74
CA PRO A 93 -0.67 0.74 -18.51
C PRO A 93 0.75 1.13 -18.10
N HIS A 94 1.74 0.32 -18.47
CA HIS A 94 3.14 0.50 -18.12
C HIS A 94 3.90 1.40 -19.12
N MET A 95 3.40 1.53 -20.35
CA MET A 95 4.01 2.39 -21.35
C MET A 95 3.74 3.87 -21.05
N ARG A 96 4.83 4.65 -20.93
CA ARG A 96 4.77 6.09 -20.64
C ARG A 96 5.89 6.82 -21.37
N ILE A 97 5.57 8.01 -21.90
CA ILE A 97 6.54 8.93 -22.50
C ILE A 97 6.69 10.13 -21.58
N TYR A 98 7.93 10.55 -21.37
CA TYR A 98 8.30 11.67 -20.52
C TYR A 98 9.19 12.63 -21.29
N TYR A 99 9.16 13.89 -20.87
CA TYR A 99 10.14 14.89 -21.25
C TYR A 99 10.84 15.42 -20.01
N ASP A 100 12.17 15.45 -20.05
CA ASP A 100 13.03 16.12 -19.07
C ASP A 100 14.16 16.85 -19.81
N SER A 101 14.31 18.15 -19.52
CA SER A 101 15.36 18.97 -20.14
C SER A 101 16.77 18.50 -19.78
N LEU A 102 16.94 17.77 -18.66
CA LEU A 102 18.21 17.17 -18.25
C LEU A 102 18.66 16.02 -19.18
N PHE A 103 17.74 15.44 -19.95
CA PHE A 103 18.06 14.36 -20.91
C PHE A 103 18.43 14.87 -22.29
N THR A 104 18.37 16.18 -22.55
CA THR A 104 18.66 16.78 -23.86
C THR A 104 20.07 16.48 -24.36
N ASN A 105 21.05 16.43 -23.45
CA ASN A 105 22.45 16.18 -23.77
C ASN A 105 22.87 14.70 -23.61
N ARG A 106 21.92 13.80 -23.35
CA ARG A 106 22.22 12.37 -23.14
C ARG A 106 22.09 11.60 -24.46
N ASN A 107 22.99 10.63 -24.67
CA ASN A 107 22.96 9.76 -25.86
C ASN A 107 21.74 8.84 -25.85
N LYS A 108 21.17 8.59 -27.05
CA LYS A 108 20.03 7.68 -27.28
C LYS A 108 20.37 6.24 -26.88
N GLY A 109 19.36 5.47 -26.44
CA GLY A 109 19.49 4.06 -26.06
C GLY A 109 19.24 3.76 -24.58
N GLU A 110 19.43 2.50 -24.18
CA GLU A 110 19.36 2.05 -22.78
C GLU A 110 20.56 2.60 -22.00
N GLN A 111 20.30 3.34 -20.92
CA GLN A 111 21.37 3.81 -20.03
C GLN A 111 21.42 2.92 -18.79
N LYS A 112 22.60 2.31 -18.56
CA LYS A 112 22.88 1.61 -17.32
C LYS A 112 23.29 2.62 -16.25
N PRO A 113 22.76 2.52 -15.02
CA PRO A 113 23.23 3.33 -13.90
C PRO A 113 24.73 3.16 -13.67
N SER A 114 25.41 4.24 -13.27
CA SER A 114 26.81 4.22 -12.83
C SER A 114 26.93 3.52 -11.47
N ALA A 115 28.17 3.14 -11.08
CA ALA A 115 28.40 2.54 -9.76
C ALA A 115 28.01 3.48 -8.62
N GLU A 116 28.27 4.79 -8.76
CA GLU A 116 27.90 5.83 -7.80
C GLU A 116 26.36 5.97 -7.71
N GLU A 117 25.66 5.93 -8.85
CA GLU A 117 24.19 5.96 -8.87
C GLU A 117 23.60 4.71 -8.18
N ILE A 118 24.19 3.53 -8.39
CA ILE A 118 23.77 2.29 -7.72
C ILE A 118 23.98 2.38 -6.21
N GLU A 119 25.13 2.88 -5.76
CA GLU A 119 25.42 3.05 -4.33
C GLU A 119 24.45 4.05 -3.67
N GLU A 120 24.16 5.15 -4.35
CA GLU A 120 23.20 6.14 -3.90
C GLU A 120 21.78 5.56 -3.82
N LEU A 121 21.33 4.79 -4.82
CA LEU A 121 20.04 4.10 -4.78
C LEU A 121 19.95 3.15 -3.58
N LYS A 122 21.00 2.38 -3.30
CA LYS A 122 21.05 1.50 -2.12
C LYS A 122 20.98 2.28 -0.81
N ARG A 123 21.70 3.41 -0.73
CA ARG A 123 21.63 4.31 0.44
C ARG A 123 20.20 4.81 0.67
N LEU A 124 19.53 5.26 -0.40
CA LEU A 124 18.14 5.74 -0.33
C LEU A 124 17.16 4.64 0.07
N GLU A 125 17.30 3.42 -0.48
CA GLU A 125 16.46 2.29 -0.08
C GLU A 125 16.62 1.97 1.41
N LYS A 126 17.87 1.96 1.91
CA LYS A 126 18.17 1.74 3.33
C LYS A 126 17.57 2.83 4.22
N GLU A 127 17.68 4.11 3.84
CA GLU A 127 17.11 5.24 4.60
C GLU A 127 15.59 5.17 4.70
N GLN A 128 14.93 4.58 3.70
CA GLN A 128 13.49 4.37 3.69
C GLN A 128 13.06 3.05 4.35
N ASN A 129 13.99 2.37 5.02
CA ASN A 129 13.83 1.04 5.62
C ASN A 129 13.34 0.01 4.59
N TYR A 130 13.89 0.05 3.38
CA TYR A 130 13.50 -0.79 2.24
C TYR A 130 11.99 -0.77 1.98
N LEU A 131 11.36 0.37 2.24
CA LEU A 131 9.92 0.62 2.10
C LEU A 131 9.01 -0.14 3.09
N PHE A 132 9.55 -0.83 4.09
CA PHE A 132 8.79 -1.38 5.22
C PHE A 132 8.41 -0.26 6.20
N LYS A 133 7.11 -0.04 6.39
CA LYS A 133 6.59 1.12 7.12
C LYS A 133 6.02 0.78 8.49
N LYS A 134 5.39 -0.38 8.63
CA LYS A 134 4.76 -0.76 9.90
C LYS A 134 4.66 -2.27 10.07
N VAL A 135 4.94 -2.73 11.27
CA VAL A 135 4.65 -4.08 11.75
C VAL A 135 3.95 -3.98 13.10
N GLU A 136 2.83 -4.69 13.28
CA GLU A 136 2.01 -4.61 14.48
C GLU A 136 1.26 -5.93 14.73
N VAL A 137 0.96 -6.23 15.99
CA VAL A 137 -0.04 -7.24 16.36
C VAL A 137 -1.30 -6.51 16.82
N LEU A 138 -2.34 -6.58 15.98
CA LEU A 138 -3.65 -5.97 16.23
C LEU A 138 -4.48 -6.83 17.22
N PRO A 139 -5.55 -6.25 17.82
CA PRO A 139 -6.48 -6.98 18.67
C PRO A 139 -6.99 -8.28 18.02
N GLY A 140 -7.10 -9.34 18.82
CA GLY A 140 -7.39 -10.70 18.33
C GLY A 140 -6.16 -11.45 17.79
N ASN A 141 -4.95 -10.99 18.12
CA ASN A 141 -3.67 -11.58 17.70
C ASN A 141 -3.57 -11.66 16.16
N ILE A 142 -3.90 -10.56 15.48
CA ILE A 142 -3.85 -10.44 14.02
C ILE A 142 -2.56 -9.70 13.66
N GLY A 143 -1.67 -10.34 12.91
CA GLY A 143 -0.49 -9.68 12.40
C GLY A 143 -0.84 -8.67 11.31
N TYR A 144 -0.20 -7.51 11.34
CA TYR A 144 -0.34 -6.48 10.31
C TYR A 144 1.04 -6.05 9.83
N LEU A 145 1.23 -6.08 8.52
CA LEU A 145 2.46 -5.70 7.84
C LEU A 145 2.14 -4.72 6.70
N LEU A 146 2.70 -3.51 6.76
CA LEU A 146 2.58 -2.50 5.72
C LEU A 146 3.95 -2.20 5.12
N PHE A 147 4.06 -2.34 3.80
CA PHE A 147 5.22 -1.91 3.03
C PHE A 147 4.78 -1.41 1.64
N ASN A 148 5.49 -0.41 1.12
CA ASN A 148 5.06 0.36 -0.06
C ASN A 148 5.88 0.07 -1.32
N GLY A 149 6.77 -0.92 -1.31
CA GLY A 149 7.46 -1.39 -2.50
C GLY A 149 8.32 -2.61 -2.26
N PHE A 150 8.78 -3.20 -3.35
CA PHE A 150 9.66 -4.36 -3.40
C PHE A 150 11.08 -3.88 -3.77
N SER A 151 11.93 -3.71 -2.77
CA SER A 151 13.29 -3.15 -2.92
C SER A 151 14.15 -3.95 -3.92
N GLY A 152 14.96 -3.23 -4.70
CA GLY A 152 15.94 -3.83 -5.61
C GLY A 152 17.21 -4.33 -4.90
N ASP A 153 17.55 -3.77 -3.73
CA ASP A 153 18.63 -4.24 -2.87
C ASP A 153 18.20 -5.44 -2.01
N ILE A 154 18.11 -6.61 -2.64
CA ILE A 154 17.69 -7.86 -1.98
C ILE A 154 18.57 -8.16 -0.77
N GLU A 155 19.90 -8.16 -0.93
CA GLU A 155 20.81 -8.51 0.16
C GLU A 155 20.70 -7.55 1.35
N GLY A 156 20.60 -6.24 1.09
CA GLY A 156 20.40 -5.23 2.14
C GLY A 156 19.08 -5.39 2.89
N SER A 157 18.01 -5.79 2.19
CA SER A 157 16.65 -5.85 2.72
C SER A 157 16.31 -7.15 3.47
N LYS A 158 17.07 -8.25 3.29
CA LYS A 158 16.81 -9.55 3.94
C LYS A 158 16.59 -9.47 5.44
N SER A 159 17.42 -8.69 6.15
CA SER A 159 17.34 -8.56 7.61
C SER A 159 16.04 -7.88 8.06
N THR A 160 15.59 -6.85 7.33
CA THR A 160 14.34 -6.14 7.57
C THR A 160 13.13 -7.05 7.33
N VAL A 161 13.09 -7.74 6.19
CA VAL A 161 12.03 -8.70 5.84
C VAL A 161 11.91 -9.78 6.89
N SER A 162 13.03 -10.44 7.19
CA SER A 162 13.08 -11.55 8.14
C SER A 162 12.63 -11.12 9.54
N SER A 163 13.08 -9.94 10.00
CA SER A 163 12.69 -9.41 11.31
C SER A 163 11.19 -9.10 11.39
N ALA A 164 10.63 -8.45 10.36
CA ALA A 164 9.21 -8.10 10.31
C ALA A 164 8.32 -9.36 10.28
N LEU A 165 8.66 -10.34 9.44
CA LEU A 165 7.88 -11.59 9.35
C LEU A 165 8.06 -12.48 10.58
N LYS A 166 9.26 -12.55 11.16
CA LYS A 166 9.52 -13.28 12.40
C LYS A 166 8.76 -12.69 13.59
N PHE A 167 8.65 -11.36 13.66
CA PHE A 167 7.85 -10.68 14.69
C PHE A 167 6.37 -11.14 14.67
N LEU A 168 5.83 -11.47 13.48
CA LEU A 168 4.44 -11.89 13.29
C LEU A 168 4.21 -13.41 13.33
N ILE A 169 5.25 -14.23 13.58
CA ILE A 169 5.18 -15.69 13.38
C ILE A 169 4.14 -16.40 14.27
N ASN A 170 3.81 -15.83 15.43
CA ASN A 170 2.86 -16.40 16.40
C ASN A 170 1.44 -15.81 16.29
N THR A 171 1.18 -15.02 15.24
CA THR A 171 -0.15 -14.45 14.99
C THR A 171 -1.11 -15.50 14.41
N THR A 172 -2.39 -15.32 14.69
CA THR A 172 -3.46 -16.25 14.26
C THR A 172 -3.81 -16.11 12.78
N ALA A 173 -3.56 -14.94 12.20
CA ALA A 173 -3.70 -14.57 10.80
C ALA A 173 -2.79 -13.36 10.54
N ILE A 174 -2.41 -13.14 9.29
CA ILE A 174 -1.63 -11.97 8.88
C ILE A 174 -2.36 -11.19 7.79
N ILE A 175 -2.35 -9.87 7.92
CA ILE A 175 -2.80 -8.89 6.94
C ILE A 175 -1.55 -8.23 6.36
N ILE A 176 -1.37 -8.33 5.05
CA ILE A 176 -0.33 -7.63 4.29
C ILE A 176 -1.01 -6.47 3.55
N ASP A 177 -0.65 -5.25 3.90
CA ASP A 177 -1.24 -4.06 3.30
C ASP A 177 -0.41 -3.54 2.13
N LEU A 178 -0.94 -3.69 0.92
CA LEU A 178 -0.34 -3.24 -0.34
C LEU A 178 -1.14 -2.11 -1.00
N ARG A 179 -2.09 -1.49 -0.28
CA ARG A 179 -2.99 -0.46 -0.83
C ARG A 179 -2.25 0.77 -1.37
N SER A 180 -1.01 1.01 -0.97
CA SER A 180 -0.18 2.11 -1.47
C SER A 180 1.15 1.62 -2.06
N ASN A 181 1.22 0.34 -2.44
CA ASN A 181 2.44 -0.28 -2.95
C ASN A 181 2.46 -0.28 -4.49
N GLY A 182 3.43 0.43 -5.07
CA GLY A 182 3.57 0.57 -6.52
C GLY A 182 4.38 -0.53 -7.20
N GLY A 183 4.80 -1.56 -6.46
CA GLY A 183 5.55 -2.70 -6.97
C GLY A 183 7.06 -2.61 -6.71
N GLY A 184 7.86 -3.15 -7.63
CA GLY A 184 9.31 -3.22 -7.51
C GLY A 184 9.88 -4.54 -8.00
N SER A 185 10.96 -5.01 -7.38
CA SER A 185 11.75 -6.17 -7.83
C SER A 185 10.98 -7.50 -7.73
N PRO A 186 10.93 -8.31 -8.82
CA PRO A 186 10.35 -9.66 -8.78
C PRO A 186 11.19 -10.63 -7.93
N GLU A 187 12.49 -10.39 -7.77
CA GLU A 187 13.33 -11.16 -6.86
C GLU A 187 12.86 -10.98 -5.41
N MET A 188 12.53 -9.74 -5.01
CA MET A 188 12.01 -9.44 -3.68
C MET A 188 10.61 -10.03 -3.48
N VAL A 189 9.77 -10.00 -4.51
CA VAL A 189 8.46 -10.69 -4.51
C VAL A 189 8.66 -12.16 -4.15
N SER A 190 9.47 -12.88 -4.92
CA SER A 190 9.73 -14.31 -4.70
C SER A 190 10.35 -14.60 -3.33
N TYR A 191 11.20 -13.70 -2.83
CA TYR A 191 11.81 -13.82 -1.52
C TYR A 191 10.79 -13.71 -0.39
N ILE A 192 9.88 -12.74 -0.45
CA ILE A 192 8.80 -12.59 0.54
C ILE A 192 7.82 -13.76 0.45
N GLU A 193 7.44 -14.19 -0.76
CA GLU A 193 6.57 -15.36 -0.96
C GLU A 193 7.14 -16.61 -0.29
N SER A 194 8.46 -16.80 -0.34
CA SER A 194 9.16 -17.95 0.24
C SER A 194 8.82 -18.19 1.73
N TYR A 195 8.46 -17.15 2.48
CA TYR A 195 8.06 -17.26 3.89
C TYR A 195 6.69 -17.91 4.11
N PHE A 196 5.87 -18.05 3.06
CA PHE A 196 4.49 -18.52 3.17
C PHE A 196 4.27 -19.96 2.66
N PHE A 197 5.31 -20.62 2.15
CA PHE A 197 5.24 -21.97 1.61
C PHE A 197 6.15 -22.94 2.37
N GLN A 198 5.73 -24.19 2.45
CA GLN A 198 6.54 -25.29 3.03
C GLN A 198 7.35 -26.04 1.98
N GLN A 199 6.98 -25.89 0.70
CA GLN A 199 7.62 -26.54 -0.43
C GLN A 199 7.93 -25.49 -1.49
N LYS A 200 8.98 -25.72 -2.27
CA LYS A 200 9.31 -24.85 -3.39
C LYS A 200 8.14 -24.81 -4.36
N THR A 201 7.61 -23.61 -4.61
CA THR A 201 6.39 -23.39 -5.39
C THR A 201 6.69 -22.42 -6.53
N HIS A 202 6.27 -22.74 -7.75
CA HIS A 202 6.51 -21.93 -8.95
C HIS A 202 5.49 -20.81 -9.02
N MET A 203 5.90 -19.55 -8.94
CA MET A 203 4.97 -18.42 -8.72
C MET A 203 4.73 -17.57 -9.97
N ASN A 204 5.77 -17.32 -10.77
CA ASN A 204 5.67 -16.48 -11.96
C ASN A 204 6.77 -16.81 -12.98
N ASP A 205 6.49 -16.58 -14.26
CA ASP A 205 7.45 -16.59 -15.36
C ASP A 205 7.55 -15.19 -15.96
N ILE A 206 8.78 -14.73 -16.21
CA ILE A 206 9.03 -13.49 -16.95
C ILE A 206 9.70 -13.85 -18.27
N ILE A 207 8.95 -13.69 -19.37
CA ILE A 207 9.41 -13.96 -20.73
C ILE A 207 10.01 -12.66 -21.27
N ASP A 208 11.33 -12.63 -21.43
CA ASP A 208 12.09 -11.46 -21.79
C ASP A 208 12.45 -11.47 -23.29
N ARG A 209 11.98 -10.43 -24.00
CA ARG A 209 12.24 -10.28 -25.44
C ARG A 209 13.72 -10.02 -25.73
N LEU A 210 14.41 -9.30 -24.85
CA LEU A 210 15.77 -8.81 -25.07
C LEU A 210 16.79 -9.93 -24.92
N SER A 211 16.67 -10.71 -23.85
CA SER A 211 17.53 -11.88 -23.62
C SER A 211 17.09 -13.10 -24.42
N LYS A 212 15.86 -13.11 -24.95
CA LYS A 212 15.21 -14.28 -25.58
C LYS A 212 15.17 -15.48 -24.64
N ASP A 213 15.01 -15.21 -23.35
CA ASP A 213 15.00 -16.20 -22.28
C ASP A 213 13.77 -16.02 -21.39
N THR A 214 13.50 -17.02 -20.55
CA THR A 214 12.43 -17.00 -19.55
C THR A 214 13.04 -17.14 -18.17
N SER A 215 12.80 -16.16 -17.31
CA SER A 215 13.14 -16.23 -15.89
C SER A 215 12.01 -16.86 -15.12
N TYR A 216 12.32 -17.88 -14.32
CA TYR A 216 11.34 -18.62 -13.51
C TYR A 216 11.47 -18.23 -12.03
N PHE A 217 10.39 -17.72 -11.44
CA PHE A 217 10.37 -17.25 -10.06
C PHE A 217 9.69 -18.27 -9.15
N TYR A 218 10.37 -18.62 -8.05
CA TYR A 218 9.88 -19.60 -7.09
C TYR A 218 9.88 -19.02 -5.68
N ALA A 219 8.78 -19.26 -4.96
CA ALA A 219 8.78 -19.23 -3.52
C ALA A 219 9.56 -20.45 -3.02
N ASP A 220 10.72 -20.22 -2.41
CA ASP A 220 11.66 -21.27 -1.98
C ASP A 220 11.95 -21.16 -0.48
N PRO A 221 11.35 -22.02 0.36
CA PRO A 221 11.53 -21.98 1.82
C PRO A 221 12.99 -22.19 2.26
N ALA A 222 13.89 -22.70 1.40
CA ALA A 222 15.31 -22.77 1.72
C ALA A 222 15.94 -21.37 1.93
N LYS A 223 15.31 -20.31 1.40
CA LYS A 223 15.79 -18.91 1.51
C LYS A 223 15.42 -18.23 2.83
N THR A 224 14.59 -18.82 3.67
CA THR A 224 13.96 -18.14 4.82
C THR A 224 14.59 -18.45 6.17
N ALA A 225 15.76 -19.11 6.18
CA ALA A 225 16.45 -19.53 7.40
C ALA A 225 15.53 -20.32 8.37
N GLY A 226 14.65 -21.17 7.82
CA GLY A 226 13.74 -22.02 8.58
C GLY A 226 12.45 -21.34 9.06
N ILE A 227 12.18 -20.09 8.64
CA ILE A 227 10.95 -19.38 8.99
C ILE A 227 9.86 -19.71 7.96
N THR A 228 8.70 -20.20 8.45
CA THR A 228 7.51 -20.41 7.62
C THR A 228 6.26 -19.95 8.36
N LEU A 229 5.55 -18.97 7.78
CA LEU A 229 4.29 -18.43 8.24
C LEU A 229 3.14 -19.30 7.73
N LYS A 230 2.53 -20.10 8.63
CA LYS A 230 1.50 -21.09 8.29
C LYS A 230 0.06 -20.58 8.45
N MET A 231 -0.12 -19.43 9.10
CA MET A 231 -1.43 -18.84 9.34
C MET A 231 -2.09 -18.32 8.05
N PRO A 232 -3.42 -18.14 8.03
CA PRO A 232 -4.12 -17.49 6.91
C PRO A 232 -3.53 -16.12 6.58
N VAL A 233 -3.41 -15.83 5.28
CA VAL A 233 -2.88 -14.56 4.76
C VAL A 233 -4.00 -13.80 4.07
N TYR A 234 -4.12 -12.52 4.38
CA TYR A 234 -5.00 -11.58 3.69
C TYR A 234 -4.15 -10.47 3.11
N ILE A 235 -4.41 -10.08 1.88
CA ILE A 235 -3.67 -9.01 1.20
C ILE A 235 -4.64 -7.88 0.89
N LEU A 236 -4.33 -6.67 1.34
CA LEU A 236 -5.14 -5.49 1.07
C LEU A 236 -4.66 -4.80 -0.20
N THR A 237 -5.58 -4.54 -1.12
CA THR A 237 -5.29 -3.89 -2.40
C THR A 237 -6.12 -2.64 -2.63
N SER A 238 -5.58 -1.72 -3.45
CA SER A 238 -6.33 -0.57 -3.97
C SER A 238 -6.06 -0.39 -5.46
N LYS A 239 -6.74 0.56 -6.10
CA LYS A 239 -6.42 1.01 -7.47
C LYS A 239 -4.96 1.50 -7.65
N ARG A 240 -4.26 1.83 -6.56
CA ARG A 240 -2.84 2.24 -6.58
C ARG A 240 -1.87 1.06 -6.46
N THR A 241 -2.35 -0.12 -6.07
CA THR A 241 -1.52 -1.32 -6.05
C THR A 241 -1.12 -1.65 -7.49
N PHE A 242 0.18 -1.77 -7.75
CA PHE A 242 0.70 -1.87 -9.13
C PHE A 242 1.95 -2.76 -9.23
N SER A 243 2.23 -3.32 -10.41
CA SER A 243 3.50 -4.00 -10.74
C SER A 243 3.84 -5.15 -9.78
N GLY A 244 5.04 -5.24 -9.21
CA GLY A 244 5.43 -6.32 -8.30
C GLY A 244 4.48 -6.58 -7.11
N ALA A 245 3.68 -5.59 -6.69
CA ALA A 245 2.65 -5.79 -5.67
C ALA A 245 1.45 -6.57 -6.20
N GLU A 246 1.14 -6.39 -7.48
CA GLU A 246 0.17 -7.21 -8.19
C GLU A 246 0.72 -8.60 -8.47
N ASP A 247 2.01 -8.76 -8.80
CA ASP A 247 2.65 -10.08 -8.92
C ASP A 247 2.48 -10.89 -7.64
N PHE A 248 2.90 -10.31 -6.50
CA PHE A 248 2.71 -10.93 -5.19
C PHE A 248 1.24 -11.28 -4.89
N SER A 249 0.32 -10.36 -5.18
CA SER A 249 -1.10 -10.57 -4.90
C SER A 249 -1.71 -11.65 -5.80
N TYR A 250 -1.41 -11.60 -7.10
CA TYR A 250 -1.91 -12.53 -8.11
C TYR A 250 -1.33 -13.93 -7.90
N GLY A 251 -0.01 -14.03 -7.67
CA GLY A 251 0.68 -15.27 -7.36
C GLY A 251 0.06 -15.95 -6.14
N MET A 252 -0.01 -15.24 -5.01
CA MET A 252 -0.57 -15.76 -3.76
C MET A 252 -2.07 -16.13 -3.86
N GLN A 253 -2.85 -15.38 -4.66
CA GLN A 253 -4.25 -15.69 -4.93
C GLN A 253 -4.40 -16.93 -5.82
N SER A 254 -3.63 -17.03 -6.89
CA SER A 254 -3.73 -18.11 -7.90
C SER A 254 -3.52 -19.50 -7.29
N VAL A 255 -2.65 -19.60 -6.29
CA VAL A 255 -2.37 -20.84 -5.55
C VAL A 255 -3.20 -20.98 -4.26
N LYS A 256 -4.20 -20.10 -4.07
CA LYS A 256 -5.11 -20.08 -2.91
C LYS A 256 -4.39 -19.94 -1.57
N ARG A 257 -3.22 -19.30 -1.54
CA ARG A 257 -2.45 -19.06 -0.31
C ARG A 257 -2.94 -17.81 0.44
N ALA A 258 -3.46 -16.81 -0.27
CA ALA A 258 -4.01 -15.59 0.31
C ALA A 258 -5.43 -15.30 -0.18
N ILE A 259 -6.15 -14.51 0.61
CA ILE A 259 -7.43 -13.88 0.24
C ILE A 259 -7.16 -12.40 -0.02
N ILE A 260 -7.54 -11.91 -1.20
CA ILE A 260 -7.36 -10.51 -1.59
C ILE A 260 -8.60 -9.70 -1.21
N VAL A 261 -8.41 -8.58 -0.51
CA VAL A 261 -9.49 -7.73 0.00
C VAL A 261 -9.25 -6.27 -0.40
N GLY A 262 -10.26 -5.61 -0.97
CA GLY A 262 -10.15 -4.20 -1.34
C GLY A 262 -10.65 -3.92 -2.75
N GLU A 263 -9.89 -3.13 -3.50
CA GLU A 263 -10.22 -2.75 -4.87
C GLU A 263 -9.44 -3.57 -5.89
N THR A 264 -9.95 -3.64 -7.12
CA THR A 264 -9.16 -4.08 -8.27
C THR A 264 -7.95 -3.18 -8.43
N THR A 265 -6.80 -3.79 -8.67
CA THR A 265 -5.49 -3.11 -8.79
C THR A 265 -5.32 -2.43 -10.15
N GLY A 266 -4.21 -1.71 -10.34
CA GLY A 266 -4.01 -0.83 -11.49
C GLY A 266 -3.72 -1.52 -12.83
N GLY A 267 -3.35 -2.80 -12.84
CA GLY A 267 -3.20 -3.62 -14.05
C GLY A 267 -1.86 -3.49 -14.76
N GLY A 268 -0.75 -3.40 -14.04
CA GLY A 268 0.59 -3.42 -14.63
C GLY A 268 1.30 -4.73 -14.33
N ALA A 269 1.41 -5.63 -15.30
CA ALA A 269 2.09 -6.92 -15.16
C ALA A 269 3.49 -6.98 -15.79
N HIS A 270 3.79 -6.11 -16.75
CA HIS A 270 4.98 -6.27 -17.60
C HIS A 270 6.19 -5.42 -17.13
N PRO A 271 7.37 -6.03 -16.92
CA PRO A 271 8.59 -5.28 -16.60
C PRO A 271 8.96 -4.27 -17.68
N THR A 272 9.30 -3.05 -17.25
CA THR A 272 9.66 -1.94 -18.14
C THR A 272 11.12 -1.54 -18.05
N LYS A 273 11.66 -1.01 -19.14
CA LYS A 273 12.95 -0.31 -19.17
C LYS A 273 12.81 1.09 -19.76
N PRO A 274 13.55 2.08 -19.23
CA PRO A 274 13.62 3.40 -19.82
C PRO A 274 14.54 3.41 -21.05
N PHE A 275 14.11 4.09 -22.11
CA PHE A 275 14.90 4.32 -23.34
C PHE A 275 14.85 5.79 -23.71
N LEU A 276 16.03 6.39 -23.88
CA LEU A 276 16.13 7.77 -24.36
C LEU A 276 15.83 7.83 -25.86
N LEU A 277 14.88 8.71 -26.21
CA LEU A 277 14.49 8.98 -27.58
C LEU A 277 15.30 10.13 -28.20
N GLY A 278 16.06 10.85 -27.38
CA GLY A 278 16.78 12.07 -27.74
C GLY A 278 15.92 13.32 -27.56
N GLN A 279 16.54 14.49 -27.69
CA GLN A 279 15.85 15.79 -27.59
C GLN A 279 15.11 16.01 -26.24
N GLY A 280 15.57 15.35 -25.16
CA GLY A 280 14.94 15.41 -23.84
C GLY A 280 13.80 14.41 -23.61
N PHE A 281 13.46 13.57 -24.60
CA PHE A 281 12.38 12.58 -24.46
C PHE A 281 12.88 11.21 -24.03
N GLN A 282 12.08 10.53 -23.21
CA GLN A 282 12.27 9.14 -22.77
C GLN A 282 10.96 8.37 -22.89
N ILE A 283 11.02 7.09 -23.22
CA ILE A 283 9.90 6.16 -23.11
C ILE A 283 10.23 5.00 -22.17
N ASN A 284 9.30 4.62 -21.31
CA ASN A 284 9.34 3.35 -20.61
C ASN A 284 8.67 2.29 -21.49
N VAL A 285 9.45 1.27 -21.89
CA VAL A 285 8.99 0.20 -22.77
C VAL A 285 8.90 -1.10 -21.98
N PRO A 286 7.73 -1.75 -21.96
CA PRO A 286 7.58 -3.12 -21.49
C PRO A 286 8.39 -4.06 -22.39
N PHE A 287 9.48 -4.60 -21.88
CA PHE A 287 10.42 -5.43 -22.67
C PHE A 287 10.27 -6.92 -22.38
N ALA A 288 9.57 -7.25 -21.30
CA ALA A 288 9.26 -8.59 -20.89
C ALA A 288 7.79 -8.66 -20.47
N ARG A 289 7.22 -9.86 -20.41
CA ARG A 289 5.86 -10.08 -19.94
C ARG A 289 5.81 -11.17 -18.88
N SER A 290 4.95 -10.97 -17.90
CA SER A 290 4.66 -11.97 -16.88
C SER A 290 3.74 -13.05 -17.44
N LEU A 291 3.85 -14.27 -16.93
CA LEU A 291 2.95 -15.37 -17.21
C LEU A 291 2.83 -16.21 -15.94
N ASN A 292 1.63 -16.24 -15.35
CA ASN A 292 1.44 -17.08 -14.19
C ASN A 292 1.29 -18.56 -14.59
N PRO A 293 2.03 -19.48 -13.94
CA PRO A 293 2.07 -20.88 -14.34
C PRO A 293 0.76 -21.64 -14.06
N TYR A 294 -0.15 -21.11 -13.23
CA TYR A 294 -1.42 -21.76 -12.90
C TYR A 294 -2.58 -21.24 -13.74
N THR A 295 -2.72 -19.93 -13.87
CA THR A 295 -3.82 -19.31 -14.62
C THR A 295 -3.55 -19.28 -16.13
N LYS A 296 -2.28 -19.45 -16.54
CA LYS A 296 -1.83 -19.36 -17.93
C LYS A 296 -2.11 -18.00 -18.59
N THR A 297 -2.24 -16.96 -17.76
CA THR A 297 -2.43 -15.55 -18.15
C THR A 297 -1.70 -14.64 -17.16
N ASP A 298 -1.82 -13.33 -17.34
CA ASP A 298 -1.33 -12.30 -16.42
C ASP A 298 -2.47 -11.37 -15.95
N TRP A 299 -2.11 -10.24 -15.33
CA TRP A 299 -3.01 -9.19 -14.83
C TRP A 299 -2.88 -7.86 -15.60
N GLU A 300 -2.20 -7.83 -16.75
CA GLU A 300 -2.01 -6.59 -17.53
C GLU A 300 -3.37 -6.05 -18.00
N GLY A 301 -3.62 -4.77 -17.75
CA GLY A 301 -4.86 -4.08 -18.13
C GLY A 301 -6.11 -4.47 -17.32
N THR A 302 -6.14 -5.62 -16.65
CA THR A 302 -7.29 -6.05 -15.81
C THR A 302 -7.08 -5.81 -14.33
N GLY A 303 -5.82 -5.84 -13.88
CA GLY A 303 -5.47 -5.90 -12.47
C GLY A 303 -5.85 -7.23 -11.81
N VAL A 304 -5.47 -7.37 -10.55
CA VAL A 304 -5.87 -8.43 -9.63
C VAL A 304 -7.24 -8.08 -9.08
N LYS A 305 -8.22 -8.95 -9.34
CA LYS A 305 -9.58 -8.80 -8.80
C LYS A 305 -9.61 -9.33 -7.36
N PRO A 306 -10.13 -8.57 -6.39
CA PRO A 306 -10.20 -9.01 -5.00
C PRO A 306 -11.22 -10.15 -4.83
N ASP A 307 -10.93 -11.07 -3.91
CA ASP A 307 -11.87 -12.11 -3.47
C ASP A 307 -13.03 -11.48 -2.65
N ILE A 308 -12.72 -10.45 -1.86
CA ILE A 308 -13.68 -9.64 -1.11
C ILE A 308 -13.57 -8.20 -1.58
N GLN A 309 -14.51 -7.78 -2.43
CA GLN A 309 -14.57 -6.43 -2.96
C GLN A 309 -14.99 -5.43 -1.87
N SER A 310 -14.23 -4.35 -1.72
CA SER A 310 -14.57 -3.19 -0.89
C SER A 310 -13.92 -1.92 -1.41
N SER A 311 -14.15 -0.77 -0.76
CA SER A 311 -13.26 0.38 -0.94
C SER A 311 -11.92 0.11 -0.26
N ALA A 312 -10.86 0.78 -0.71
CA ALA A 312 -9.54 0.65 -0.10
C ALA A 312 -9.56 1.07 1.39
N ASN A 313 -10.37 2.06 1.76
CA ASN A 313 -10.46 2.55 3.15
C ASN A 313 -11.10 1.50 4.09
N GLU A 314 -12.13 0.80 3.63
CA GLU A 314 -12.84 -0.20 4.43
C GLU A 314 -12.14 -1.57 4.49
N ALA A 315 -11.22 -1.85 3.56
CA ALA A 315 -10.60 -3.17 3.40
C ALA A 315 -9.99 -3.71 4.70
N LEU A 316 -9.29 -2.87 5.48
CA LEU A 316 -8.68 -3.26 6.74
C LEU A 316 -9.73 -3.62 7.81
N LYS A 317 -10.80 -2.83 7.93
CA LYS A 317 -11.87 -3.08 8.91
C LYS A 317 -12.65 -4.35 8.57
N ILE A 318 -12.99 -4.53 7.29
CA ILE A 318 -13.66 -5.73 6.77
C ILE A 318 -12.80 -6.98 7.03
N THR A 319 -11.51 -6.91 6.73
CA THR A 319 -10.59 -8.04 6.91
C THR A 319 -10.45 -8.42 8.38
N GLN A 320 -10.21 -7.44 9.27
CA GLN A 320 -10.15 -7.71 10.72
C GLN A 320 -11.46 -8.33 11.23
N THR A 321 -12.61 -7.76 10.85
CA THR A 321 -13.93 -8.27 11.24
C THR A 321 -14.12 -9.71 10.79
N THR A 322 -13.76 -10.02 9.53
CA THR A 322 -13.84 -11.38 8.96
C THR A 322 -12.98 -12.37 9.74
N ILE A 323 -11.74 -12.00 10.05
CA ILE A 323 -10.82 -12.85 10.82
C ILE A 323 -11.38 -13.09 12.23
N LEU A 324 -11.81 -12.03 12.93
CA LEU A 324 -12.32 -12.11 14.30
C LEU A 324 -13.60 -12.94 14.38
N GLN A 325 -14.54 -12.78 13.44
CA GLN A 325 -15.75 -13.59 13.37
C GLN A 325 -15.43 -15.08 13.17
N LYS A 326 -14.47 -15.39 12.30
CA LYS A 326 -14.00 -16.78 12.09
C LYS A 326 -13.36 -17.35 13.35
N GLN A 327 -12.56 -16.57 14.07
CA GLN A 327 -11.99 -16.98 15.35
C GLN A 327 -13.09 -17.23 16.39
N LEU A 328 -14.04 -16.29 16.54
CA LEU A 328 -15.11 -16.36 17.54
C LEU A 328 -15.94 -17.65 17.38
N ALA A 329 -16.23 -18.05 16.15
CA ALA A 329 -16.97 -19.29 15.85
C ALA A 329 -16.23 -20.57 16.29
N GLY A 330 -14.89 -20.53 16.37
CA GLY A 330 -14.06 -21.68 16.74
C GLY A 330 -13.69 -21.77 18.23
N ILE A 331 -13.93 -20.71 19.02
CA ILE A 331 -13.52 -20.65 20.42
C ILE A 331 -14.59 -21.28 21.32
N LYS A 332 -14.16 -22.16 22.22
CA LYS A 332 -15.03 -22.75 23.26
C LYS A 332 -14.95 -22.00 24.59
N ASP A 333 -13.78 -21.48 24.94
CA ASP A 333 -13.54 -20.79 26.20
C ASP A 333 -14.25 -19.42 26.23
N GLU A 334 -15.08 -19.19 27.25
CA GLU A 334 -15.90 -17.99 27.35
C GLU A 334 -15.07 -16.73 27.57
N GLN A 335 -13.92 -16.82 28.24
CA GLN A 335 -13.04 -15.64 28.39
C GLN A 335 -12.41 -15.25 27.06
N GLN A 336 -11.92 -16.22 26.27
CA GLN A 336 -11.41 -15.98 24.93
C GLN A 336 -12.50 -15.45 23.99
N LYS A 337 -13.74 -15.96 24.06
CA LYS A 337 -14.86 -15.40 23.28
C LYS A 337 -15.05 -13.92 23.59
N ARG A 338 -15.00 -13.53 24.87
CA ARG A 338 -15.10 -12.13 25.27
C ARG A 338 -13.95 -11.28 24.75
N LYS A 339 -12.71 -11.78 24.73
CA LYS A 339 -11.56 -11.08 24.12
C LYS A 339 -11.82 -10.77 22.65
N ILE A 340 -12.28 -11.76 21.90
CA ILE A 340 -12.56 -11.59 20.46
C ILE A 340 -13.77 -10.69 20.24
N GLN A 341 -14.83 -10.85 21.03
CA GLN A 341 -16.00 -9.97 20.94
C GLN A 341 -15.62 -8.50 21.25
N TRP A 342 -14.77 -8.27 22.25
CA TRP A 342 -14.26 -6.93 22.56
C TRP A 342 -13.55 -6.28 21.37
N ALA A 343 -12.75 -7.06 20.62
CA ALA A 343 -12.07 -6.58 19.42
C ALA A 343 -13.06 -6.27 18.28
N ILE A 344 -14.10 -7.08 18.09
CA ILE A 344 -15.17 -6.83 17.11
C ILE A 344 -15.93 -5.54 17.46
N ASP A 345 -16.29 -5.39 18.74
CA ASP A 345 -17.00 -4.23 19.27
C ASP A 345 -16.17 -2.96 19.04
N ARG A 346 -14.85 -3.02 19.29
CA ARG A 346 -13.92 -1.90 19.05
C ARG A 346 -13.90 -1.45 17.58
N LEU A 347 -13.96 -2.37 16.63
CA LEU A 347 -14.00 -2.03 15.19
C LEU A 347 -15.34 -1.41 14.77
N SER A 348 -16.40 -1.72 15.50
CA SER A 348 -17.76 -1.25 15.22
C SER A 348 -18.06 0.10 15.87
N ALA A 349 -17.21 0.57 16.77
CA ALA A 349 -17.33 1.89 17.38
C ALA A 349 -17.39 2.98 16.30
N SER A 350 -18.43 3.81 16.37
CA SER A 350 -18.67 4.91 15.44
C SER A 350 -18.35 6.24 16.09
N GLU A 351 -17.84 7.19 15.30
CA GLU A 351 -17.80 8.61 15.69
C GLU A 351 -19.15 9.30 15.44
N GLU A 352 -19.95 8.75 14.52
CA GLU A 352 -21.28 9.23 14.19
C GLU A 352 -22.32 8.46 14.99
N PHE A 353 -22.96 9.15 15.94
CA PHE A 353 -24.09 8.64 16.69
C PHE A 353 -25.00 9.76 17.12
N THR A 354 -26.29 9.58 16.87
CA THR A 354 -27.31 10.49 17.38
C THR A 354 -27.82 9.95 18.71
N LEU A 355 -27.69 10.77 19.76
CA LEU A 355 -28.28 10.48 21.06
C LEU A 355 -29.80 10.31 20.90
N SER A 356 -30.28 9.08 21.12
CA SER A 356 -31.71 8.81 21.24
C SER A 356 -32.22 9.29 22.60
N SER A 357 -33.53 9.53 22.72
CA SER A 357 -34.16 9.85 24.03
C SER A 357 -33.91 8.77 25.08
N GLU A 358 -33.79 7.50 24.66
CA GLU A 358 -33.44 6.39 25.56
C GLU A 358 -31.98 6.44 26.03
N THR A 359 -31.08 6.96 25.22
CA THR A 359 -29.67 7.15 25.56
C THR A 359 -29.50 8.36 26.49
N HIS A 360 -30.25 9.44 26.29
CA HIS A 360 -30.28 10.56 27.23
C HIS A 360 -30.69 10.15 28.64
N ASN A 361 -31.64 9.23 28.79
CA ASN A 361 -32.08 8.72 30.09
C ASN A 361 -31.00 7.93 30.87
N LEU A 362 -29.87 7.61 30.25
CA LEU A 362 -28.71 7.01 30.93
C LEU A 362 -27.94 8.04 31.77
N PHE A 363 -28.11 9.35 31.52
CA PHE A 363 -27.23 10.40 32.03
C PHE A 363 -28.02 11.54 32.70
N PRO A 364 -27.47 12.19 33.74
CA PRO A 364 -26.24 11.82 34.43
C PRO A 364 -26.41 10.55 35.29
N SER A 365 -25.34 9.79 35.46
CA SER A 365 -25.31 8.62 36.34
C SER A 365 -23.93 8.39 36.95
N THR A 366 -23.90 7.99 38.23
CA THR A 366 -22.68 7.68 38.97
C THR A 366 -22.67 6.21 39.35
N TYR A 367 -21.51 5.57 39.27
CA TYR A 367 -21.32 4.16 39.62
C TYR A 367 -20.15 3.99 40.57
N THR A 368 -20.11 2.85 41.27
CA THR A 368 -18.99 2.52 42.15
C THR A 368 -17.66 2.59 41.42
N GLY A 369 -16.61 2.99 42.14
CA GLY A 369 -15.32 3.30 41.52
C GLY A 369 -15.21 4.73 40.96
N GLY A 370 -16.11 5.65 41.38
CA GLY A 370 -15.99 7.07 41.05
C GLY A 370 -16.21 7.42 39.56
N LEU A 371 -16.91 6.56 38.81
CA LEU A 371 -17.24 6.78 37.41
C LEU A 371 -18.53 7.60 37.29
N ASN A 372 -18.42 8.81 36.75
CA ASN A 372 -19.53 9.74 36.58
C ASN A 372 -19.77 9.98 35.10
N PHE A 373 -20.92 9.58 34.59
CA PHE A 373 -21.30 9.75 33.20
C PHE A 373 -22.28 10.91 33.04
N TYR A 374 -22.07 11.74 32.03
CA TYR A 374 -22.88 12.92 31.76
C TYR A 374 -22.85 13.27 30.27
N VAL A 375 -23.79 14.12 29.83
CA VAL A 375 -23.83 14.63 28.46
C VAL A 375 -23.42 16.09 28.47
N GLU A 376 -22.49 16.47 27.59
CA GLU A 376 -22.09 17.85 27.35
C GLU A 376 -21.91 18.06 25.85
N LYS A 377 -22.56 19.08 25.27
CA LYS A 377 -22.45 19.43 23.84
C LYS A 377 -22.65 18.21 22.92
N ASP A 378 -23.71 17.45 23.18
CA ASP A 378 -24.07 16.22 22.45
C ASP A 378 -23.04 15.08 22.49
N LYS A 379 -22.07 15.16 23.42
CA LYS A 379 -21.10 14.10 23.68
C LYS A 379 -21.41 13.42 24.99
N ILE A 380 -21.22 12.11 25.02
CA ILE A 380 -21.31 11.33 26.25
C ILE A 380 -19.92 11.29 26.87
N LEU A 381 -19.78 11.81 28.08
CA LEU A 381 -18.53 11.92 28.79
C LEU A 381 -18.54 11.07 30.07
N CYS A 382 -17.38 10.54 30.44
CA CYS A 382 -17.15 9.88 31.72
C CYS A 382 -16.01 10.57 32.46
N LYS A 383 -16.28 11.10 33.66
CA LYS A 383 -15.26 11.54 34.60
C LYS A 383 -14.92 10.42 35.58
N ASN A 384 -13.66 10.01 35.61
CA ASN A 384 -13.15 8.97 36.51
C ASN A 384 -12.40 9.61 37.70
N ASN A 385 -13.07 9.70 38.84
CA ASN A 385 -12.48 10.31 40.04
C ASN A 385 -11.34 9.46 40.65
N GLU A 386 -11.30 8.14 40.42
CA GLU A 386 -10.19 7.29 40.88
C GLU A 386 -8.92 7.47 40.02
N ARG A 387 -9.06 7.97 38.79
CA ARG A 387 -7.95 8.37 37.90
C ARG A 387 -7.72 9.88 37.93
N GLY A 388 -7.75 10.49 39.12
CA GLY A 388 -7.48 11.93 39.28
C GLY A 388 -8.48 12.87 38.61
N GLY A 389 -9.66 12.36 38.22
CA GLY A 389 -10.70 13.15 37.55
C GLY A 389 -10.54 13.25 36.03
N GLU A 390 -9.76 12.36 35.39
CA GLU A 390 -9.67 12.23 33.93
C GLU A 390 -11.06 12.12 33.29
N ILE A 391 -11.24 12.75 32.13
CA ILE A 391 -12.49 12.78 31.37
C ILE A 391 -12.29 12.04 30.05
N PHE A 392 -13.18 11.09 29.77
CA PHE A 392 -13.18 10.29 28.56
C PHE A 392 -14.45 10.57 27.74
N GLU A 393 -14.31 10.70 26.43
CA GLU A 393 -15.45 10.73 25.50
C GLU A 393 -15.82 9.31 25.10
N LEU A 394 -17.07 8.93 25.38
CA LEU A 394 -17.58 7.61 25.06
C LEU A 394 -17.89 7.52 23.57
N LYS A 395 -17.31 6.51 22.89
CA LYS A 395 -17.64 6.21 21.50
C LYS A 395 -18.69 5.09 21.43
N PRO A 396 -19.86 5.31 20.85
CA PRO A 396 -20.92 4.32 20.80
C PRO A 396 -20.59 3.12 19.90
N ILE A 397 -20.95 1.93 20.38
CA ILE A 397 -20.82 0.67 19.65
C ILE A 397 -22.22 0.13 19.32
N LYS A 398 -23.09 0.04 20.33
CA LYS A 398 -24.51 -0.31 20.22
C LYS A 398 -25.30 0.42 21.33
N LYS A 399 -26.63 0.34 21.31
CA LYS A 399 -27.53 1.12 22.17
C LYS A 399 -27.13 1.25 23.65
N SER A 400 -26.60 0.19 24.25
CA SER A 400 -26.17 0.16 25.66
C SER A 400 -24.67 -0.03 25.86
N LEU A 401 -23.85 -0.11 24.80
CA LEU A 401 -22.42 -0.41 24.88
C LEU A 401 -21.61 0.70 24.18
N PHE A 402 -20.60 1.18 24.90
CA PHE A 402 -19.74 2.27 24.45
C PHE A 402 -18.28 1.92 24.72
N THR A 403 -17.38 2.35 23.85
CA THR A 403 -15.95 2.43 24.17
C THR A 403 -15.78 3.48 25.25
N LEU A 404 -15.19 3.10 26.38
CA LEU A 404 -14.86 4.02 27.48
C LEU A 404 -13.49 4.64 27.26
N ASP A 405 -12.49 3.80 27.01
CA ASP A 405 -11.10 4.18 26.75
C ASP A 405 -10.41 3.11 25.87
N GLU A 406 -9.08 3.19 25.72
CA GLU A 406 -8.31 2.24 24.92
C GLU A 406 -8.33 0.79 25.44
N ASN A 407 -8.72 0.56 26.70
CA ASN A 407 -8.64 -0.73 27.39
C ASN A 407 -10.00 -1.34 27.71
N ALA A 408 -11.07 -0.53 27.74
CA ALA A 408 -12.37 -0.94 28.23
C ALA A 408 -13.55 -0.42 27.40
N HIS A 409 -14.57 -1.28 27.29
CA HIS A 409 -15.93 -0.88 26.93
C HIS A 409 -16.79 -0.84 28.18
N VAL A 410 -17.86 -0.03 28.16
CA VAL A 410 -18.85 0.07 29.23
C VAL A 410 -20.23 -0.28 28.69
N GLU A 411 -20.87 -1.27 29.32
CA GLU A 411 -22.25 -1.67 29.03
C GLU A 411 -23.18 -1.23 30.16
N PHE A 412 -24.23 -0.46 29.83
CA PHE A 412 -25.26 -0.05 30.79
C PHE A 412 -26.34 -1.12 30.93
N ILE A 413 -26.57 -1.57 32.15
CA ILE A 413 -27.46 -2.70 32.45
C ILE A 413 -28.75 -2.21 33.09
N LYS A 414 -29.88 -2.64 32.52
CA LYS A 414 -31.23 -2.42 33.06
C LYS A 414 -31.61 -3.54 34.03
N ASP A 415 -32.30 -3.19 35.11
CA ASP A 415 -32.98 -4.13 35.99
C ASP A 415 -34.29 -4.65 35.37
N LYS A 416 -35.00 -5.51 36.13
CA LYS A 416 -36.29 -6.09 35.70
C LYS A 416 -37.40 -5.06 35.46
N SER A 417 -37.28 -3.85 36.01
CA SER A 417 -38.23 -2.75 35.80
C SER A 417 -37.88 -1.90 34.57
N GLY A 418 -36.75 -2.20 33.91
CA GLY A 418 -36.24 -1.43 32.77
C GLY A 418 -35.41 -0.20 33.18
N LYS A 419 -35.17 0.02 34.48
CA LYS A 419 -34.35 1.12 34.99
C LYS A 419 -32.87 0.71 35.04
N ILE A 420 -31.96 1.64 34.75
CA ILE A 420 -30.52 1.37 34.81
C ILE A 420 -30.06 1.22 36.25
N SER A 421 -29.50 0.05 36.56
CA SER A 421 -29.11 -0.36 37.92
C SER A 421 -27.60 -0.53 38.09
N SER A 422 -26.85 -0.80 37.02
CA SER A 422 -25.41 -1.04 37.07
C SER A 422 -24.77 -0.84 35.69
N ILE A 423 -23.44 -0.85 35.66
CA ILE A 423 -22.65 -0.99 34.45
C ILE A 423 -21.76 -2.24 34.51
N LYS A 424 -21.38 -2.75 33.35
CA LYS A 424 -20.29 -3.71 33.17
C LYS A 424 -19.13 -3.06 32.45
N LEU A 425 -17.94 -3.13 33.03
CA LEU A 425 -16.70 -2.80 32.36
C LEU A 425 -16.16 -4.06 31.69
N LEU A 426 -16.06 -4.04 30.37
CA LEU A 426 -15.58 -5.14 29.52
C LEU A 426 -14.15 -4.81 29.07
N PHE A 427 -13.17 -5.52 29.60
CA PHE A 427 -11.75 -5.27 29.30
C PHE A 427 -11.26 -6.10 28.11
N GLU A 428 -10.24 -5.61 27.41
CA GLU A 428 -9.59 -6.29 26.28
C GLU A 428 -9.15 -7.73 26.60
N ASN A 429 -8.74 -7.99 27.84
CA ASN A 429 -8.32 -9.32 28.29
C ASN A 429 -9.50 -10.28 28.62
N GLY A 430 -10.74 -9.90 28.30
CA GLY A 430 -11.96 -10.68 28.52
C GLY A 430 -12.45 -10.67 29.97
N ARG A 431 -11.85 -9.86 30.85
CA ARG A 431 -12.34 -9.64 32.22
C ARG A 431 -13.59 -8.75 32.19
N ILE A 432 -14.54 -9.07 33.05
CA ILE A 432 -15.72 -8.24 33.31
C ILE A 432 -15.65 -7.73 34.75
N VAL A 433 -16.00 -6.46 34.96
CA VAL A 433 -16.19 -5.89 36.30
C VAL A 433 -17.56 -5.21 36.36
N ASP A 434 -18.44 -5.71 37.21
CA ASP A 434 -19.72 -5.08 37.51
C ASP A 434 -19.54 -3.92 38.49
N LYS A 435 -20.15 -2.76 38.17
CA LYS A 435 -20.18 -1.59 39.05
C LYS A 435 -21.64 -1.17 39.28
N PRO A 436 -22.18 -1.34 40.50
CA PRO A 436 -23.52 -0.86 40.83
C PRO A 436 -23.65 0.65 40.68
N ARG A 437 -24.85 1.13 40.35
CA ARG A 437 -25.17 2.56 40.37
C ARG A 437 -25.17 3.07 41.80
N ILE A 438 -24.61 4.27 42.00
CA ILE A 438 -24.70 5.03 43.24
C ILE A 438 -25.84 6.03 43.05
N ASN A 439 -26.80 6.02 43.98
CA ASN A 439 -27.94 6.94 43.99
C ASN A 439 -27.53 8.34 44.43
#